data_AF-A0A9D9L4U3-F1
#
_entry.id   AF-A0A9D9L4U3-F1
#
_cell.length_a   1.000
_cell.length_b   1.000
_cell.length_c   1.000
_cell.angle_alpha   90.00
_cell.angle_beta   90.00
_cell.angle_gamma   90.00
#
_symmetry.space_group_name_H-M   'P 1'
#
loop_
_entity.id
_entity.type
_entity.pdbx_description
1 polymer ?
#
loop_
_entity_poly.entity_id
_entity_poly.type
_entity_poly.pdbx_seq_one_letter_code
_entity_poly.pdbx_strand_id
1 'polypeptide(L)'
;MTVTIYSREAIESIIADGKFPDNTAVISFCDPALKHIDKDYSRVDYSAACADVFYCEVDDLDLDYLPEKGYTYDSFFPEAPELAEYINKAFRDGKNIICQCEYGQSRSAGCAAAILEHFYRRGIDIFTDYKYYPNQVVYHKVFDALESAAFQPTEYLQRVHDYSGTKYPFDRDAIEESLNRLTQTEKEVLYLYLWERRSVLSIADKYGYSDLRIEQILSKCHRQLAHYIASSMRR
;
A
#
# COMPACT_ATOMS: atom_id res chain seq x y z
N MET A 1 -5.22 -1.66 -10.96
CA MET A 1 -6.12 -1.10 -9.95
C MET A 1 -6.33 0.37 -10.25
N THR A 2 -7.57 0.83 -10.37
CA THR A 2 -7.87 2.28 -10.38
C THR A 2 -8.19 2.75 -8.98
N VAL A 3 -7.79 3.97 -8.63
CA VAL A 3 -8.12 4.62 -7.36
C VAL A 3 -8.98 5.84 -7.67
N THR A 4 -10.16 5.93 -7.07
CA THR A 4 -11.12 7.04 -7.29
C THR A 4 -11.52 7.67 -5.97
N ILE A 5 -11.81 8.97 -6.02
CA ILE A 5 -12.12 9.77 -4.83
C ILE A 5 -13.56 10.27 -4.91
N TYR A 6 -14.34 10.03 -3.86
CA TYR A 6 -15.72 10.49 -3.75
C TYR A 6 -15.98 11.26 -2.46
N SER A 7 -16.90 12.22 -2.54
CA SER A 7 -17.58 12.81 -1.39
C SER A 7 -18.67 11.84 -0.89
N ARG A 8 -19.20 12.10 0.32
CA ARG A 8 -20.41 11.43 0.81
C ARG A 8 -21.56 11.59 -0.20
N GLU A 9 -21.88 12.83 -0.55
CA GLU A 9 -23.01 13.14 -1.44
C GLU A 9 -22.90 12.40 -2.78
N ALA A 10 -21.70 12.39 -3.38
CA ALA A 10 -21.49 11.75 -4.67
C ALA A 10 -21.62 10.23 -4.59
N ILE A 11 -21.09 9.59 -3.54
CA ILE A 11 -21.17 8.13 -3.42
C ILE A 11 -22.59 7.67 -3.06
N GLU A 12 -23.29 8.41 -2.21
CA GLU A 12 -24.67 8.11 -1.84
C GLU A 12 -25.59 8.24 -3.06
N SER A 13 -25.37 9.24 -3.92
CA SER A 13 -26.09 9.36 -5.19
C SER A 13 -25.83 8.17 -6.11
N ILE A 14 -24.58 7.72 -6.22
CA ILE A 14 -24.22 6.54 -7.04
C ILE A 14 -24.89 5.26 -6.51
N ILE A 15 -24.94 5.10 -5.20
CA ILE A 15 -25.58 3.96 -4.53
C ILE A 15 -27.09 4.00 -4.78
N ALA A 16 -27.74 5.15 -4.55
CA ALA A 16 -29.18 5.33 -4.75
C ALA A 16 -29.61 5.08 -6.21
N ASP A 17 -28.75 5.46 -7.16
CA ASP A 17 -28.96 5.22 -8.58
C ASP A 17 -28.71 3.76 -9.02
N GLY A 18 -28.21 2.89 -8.13
CA GLY A 18 -27.85 1.51 -8.46
C GLY A 18 -26.67 1.41 -9.43
N LYS A 19 -25.80 2.43 -9.47
CA LYS A 19 -24.66 2.55 -10.40
C LYS A 19 -23.31 2.29 -9.73
N PHE A 20 -23.32 1.67 -8.55
CA PHE A 20 -22.09 1.38 -7.83
C PHE A 20 -21.18 0.47 -8.66
N PRO A 21 -19.88 0.80 -8.81
CA PRO A 21 -19.01 0.06 -9.71
C PRO A 21 -18.71 -1.35 -9.18
N ASP A 22 -18.82 -2.33 -10.07
CA ASP A 22 -18.42 -3.71 -9.79
C ASP A 22 -16.92 -3.82 -9.46
N ASN A 23 -16.54 -4.93 -8.81
CA ASN A 23 -15.15 -5.26 -8.50
C ASN A 23 -14.39 -4.14 -7.76
N THR A 24 -15.06 -3.53 -6.77
CA THR A 24 -14.53 -2.37 -6.04
C THR A 24 -14.46 -2.66 -4.54
N ALA A 25 -13.35 -2.26 -3.93
CA ALA A 25 -13.16 -2.14 -2.50
C ALA A 25 -13.30 -0.67 -2.08
N VAL A 26 -13.89 -0.41 -0.92
CA VAL A 26 -14.10 0.95 -0.41
C VAL A 26 -13.25 1.19 0.83
N ILE A 27 -12.66 2.37 0.92
CA ILE A 27 -12.08 2.94 2.13
C ILE A 27 -12.92 4.17 2.46
N SER A 28 -13.72 4.10 3.52
CA SER A 28 -14.69 5.13 3.90
C SER A 28 -14.24 5.83 5.18
N PHE A 29 -13.80 7.07 5.04
CA PHE A 29 -13.42 7.94 6.15
C PHE A 29 -14.65 8.68 6.68
N CYS A 30 -14.81 8.69 8.00
CA CYS A 30 -15.77 9.52 8.70
C CYS A 30 -15.15 10.15 9.93
N ASP A 31 -15.81 11.18 10.46
CA ASP A 31 -15.39 11.78 11.72
C ASP A 31 -15.57 10.78 12.87
N PRO A 32 -14.72 10.84 13.93
CA PRO A 32 -14.87 9.95 15.07
C PRO A 32 -16.20 10.16 15.81
N ALA A 33 -16.80 9.05 16.28
CA ALA A 33 -18.14 9.06 16.88
C ALA A 33 -18.32 10.02 18.07
N LEU A 34 -17.26 10.20 18.86
CA LEU A 34 -17.24 11.07 20.03
C LEU A 34 -17.42 12.57 19.71
N LYS A 35 -17.27 12.96 18.43
CA LYS A 35 -17.35 14.35 17.97
C LYS A 35 -18.56 14.64 17.09
N HIS A 36 -19.46 13.69 16.93
CA HIS A 36 -20.73 13.93 16.24
C HIS A 36 -21.55 14.97 17.04
N ILE A 37 -21.48 16.23 16.60
CA ILE A 37 -22.30 17.32 17.13
C ILE A 37 -23.77 17.04 16.80
N ASP A 38 -24.00 16.48 15.62
CA ASP A 38 -25.29 15.98 15.17
C ASP A 38 -25.44 14.51 15.54
N LYS A 39 -26.50 14.18 16.27
CA LYS A 39 -26.82 12.79 16.65
C LYS A 39 -27.20 11.93 15.45
N ASP A 40 -27.57 12.56 14.35
CA ASP A 40 -27.97 11.90 13.11
C ASP A 40 -26.78 11.71 12.14
N TYR A 41 -25.56 12.16 12.49
CA TYR A 41 -24.39 11.86 11.69
C TYR A 41 -24.06 10.37 11.78
N SER A 42 -24.10 9.68 10.64
CA SER A 42 -23.70 8.27 10.51
C SER A 42 -22.83 8.09 9.29
N ARG A 43 -21.77 7.26 9.36
CA ARG A 43 -20.98 6.85 8.19
C ARG A 43 -21.86 6.42 7.01
N VAL A 44 -21.33 6.53 5.78
CA VAL A 44 -22.04 6.10 4.57
C VAL A 44 -22.40 4.61 4.66
N ASP A 45 -23.65 4.29 4.36
CA ASP A 45 -24.15 2.91 4.32
C ASP A 45 -23.94 2.30 2.93
N TYR A 46 -23.03 1.34 2.85
CA TYR A 46 -22.74 0.59 1.63
C TYR A 46 -23.44 -0.77 1.60
N SER A 47 -24.22 -1.15 2.61
CA SER A 47 -24.75 -2.52 2.76
C SER A 47 -25.52 -3.03 1.55
N ALA A 48 -26.21 -2.13 0.83
CA ALA A 48 -26.94 -2.45 -0.39
C ALA A 48 -26.09 -2.50 -1.67
N ALA A 49 -24.85 -2.00 -1.63
CA ALA A 49 -24.01 -1.76 -2.82
C ALA A 49 -22.66 -2.49 -2.79
N CYS A 50 -22.00 -2.58 -1.64
CA CYS A 50 -20.67 -3.18 -1.50
C CYS A 50 -20.47 -3.76 -0.09
N ALA A 51 -20.06 -5.03 -0.03
CA ALA A 51 -19.69 -5.68 1.23
C ALA A 51 -18.20 -5.49 1.58
N ASP A 52 -17.37 -5.07 0.63
CA ASP A 52 -15.92 -4.89 0.82
C ASP A 52 -15.61 -3.43 1.15
N VAL A 53 -15.77 -3.08 2.42
CA VAL A 53 -15.63 -1.71 2.94
C VAL A 53 -14.77 -1.71 4.19
N PHE A 54 -13.73 -0.89 4.18
CA PHE A 54 -12.92 -0.57 5.36
C PHE A 54 -13.31 0.82 5.85
N TYR A 55 -13.81 0.91 7.09
CA TYR A 55 -14.19 2.19 7.69
C TYR A 55 -13.04 2.76 8.52
N CYS A 56 -12.75 4.04 8.32
CA CYS A 56 -11.70 4.77 9.01
C CYS A 56 -12.33 5.93 9.81
N GLU A 57 -12.30 5.84 11.14
CA GLU A 57 -12.71 6.94 12.01
C GLU A 57 -11.48 7.80 12.36
N VAL A 58 -11.22 8.82 11.56
CA VAL A 58 -10.00 9.65 11.69
C VAL A 58 -10.38 11.11 11.59
N ASP A 59 -9.92 11.91 12.53
CA ASP A 59 -10.10 13.36 12.48
C ASP A 59 -9.45 13.96 11.23
N ASP A 60 -10.02 15.04 10.70
CA ASP A 60 -9.43 15.80 9.60
C ASP A 60 -8.48 16.87 10.15
N LEU A 61 -7.29 16.46 10.61
CA LEU A 61 -6.32 17.35 11.23
C LEU A 61 -5.04 17.44 10.39
N ASP A 62 -4.43 18.63 10.44
CA ASP A 62 -3.06 18.86 9.99
C ASP A 62 -2.06 18.49 11.09
N LEU A 63 -0.80 18.28 10.68
CA LEU A 63 0.26 17.76 11.55
C LEU A 63 0.54 18.65 12.77
N ASP A 64 0.51 19.96 12.57
CA ASP A 64 0.75 20.98 13.59
C ASP A 64 -0.39 21.08 14.61
N TYR A 65 -1.60 20.65 14.23
CA TYR A 65 -2.77 20.68 15.09
C TYR A 65 -2.98 19.39 15.91
N LEU A 66 -2.21 18.33 15.63
CA LEU A 66 -2.28 17.07 16.38
C LEU A 66 -2.06 17.26 17.90
N PRO A 67 -1.04 18.01 18.37
CA PRO A 67 -0.80 18.16 19.80
C PRO A 67 -1.94 18.88 20.53
N GLU A 68 -2.63 19.81 19.87
CA GLU A 68 -3.79 20.50 20.45
C GLU A 68 -4.97 19.57 20.74
N LYS A 69 -5.03 18.43 20.03
CA LYS A 69 -6.02 17.37 20.25
C LYS A 69 -5.48 16.21 21.09
N GLY A 70 -4.26 16.33 21.61
CA GLY A 70 -3.62 15.29 22.42
C GLY A 70 -3.08 14.12 21.61
N TYR A 71 -2.91 14.29 20.29
CA TYR A 71 -2.33 13.28 19.41
C TYR A 71 -0.83 13.52 19.21
N THR A 72 -0.10 12.43 19.01
CA THR A 72 1.19 12.42 18.32
C THR A 72 0.97 11.89 16.90
N TYR A 73 1.97 12.04 16.03
CA TYR A 73 1.93 11.39 14.71
C TYR A 73 1.64 9.88 14.82
N ASP A 74 2.25 9.21 15.79
CA ASP A 74 2.07 7.78 16.01
C ASP A 74 0.62 7.45 16.43
N SER A 75 0.01 8.25 17.30
CA SER A 75 -1.32 7.96 17.86
C SER A 75 -2.52 8.47 17.05
N PHE A 76 -2.31 9.32 16.04
CA PHE A 76 -3.41 9.96 15.29
C PHE A 76 -4.24 9.02 14.41
N PHE A 77 -3.62 8.00 13.81
CA PHE A 77 -4.30 7.04 12.94
C PHE A 77 -3.70 5.63 13.15
N PRO A 78 -4.05 4.97 14.27
CA PRO A 78 -3.45 3.70 14.66
C PRO A 78 -3.85 2.54 13.74
N GLU A 79 -4.98 2.61 13.05
CA GLU A 79 -5.49 1.57 12.14
C GLU A 79 -4.79 1.56 10.76
N ALA A 80 -3.83 2.47 10.53
CA ALA A 80 -3.10 2.55 9.26
C ALA A 80 -2.44 1.22 8.82
N PRO A 81 -1.86 0.39 9.71
CA PRO A 81 -1.35 -0.94 9.33
C PRO A 81 -2.42 -1.90 8.81
N GLU A 82 -3.59 -1.94 9.44
CA GLU A 82 -4.71 -2.80 9.00
C GLU A 82 -5.28 -2.31 7.66
N LEU A 83 -5.35 -0.98 7.48
CA LEU A 83 -5.71 -0.38 6.21
C LEU A 83 -4.71 -0.74 5.11
N ALA A 84 -3.41 -0.75 5.39
CA ALA A 84 -2.38 -1.16 4.44
C ALA A 84 -2.52 -2.63 4.03
N GLU A 85 -2.84 -3.53 4.97
CA GLU A 85 -3.14 -4.93 4.65
C GLU A 85 -4.38 -5.06 3.76
N TYR A 86 -5.44 -4.30 4.06
CA TYR A 86 -6.66 -4.25 3.27
C TYR A 86 -6.40 -3.77 1.83
N ILE A 87 -5.65 -2.68 1.66
CA ILE A 87 -5.24 -2.15 0.35
C ILE A 87 -4.43 -3.19 -0.43
N ASN A 88 -3.44 -3.82 0.20
CA ASN A 88 -2.61 -4.85 -0.44
C ASN A 88 -3.42 -6.08 -0.85
N LYS A 89 -4.44 -6.45 -0.05
CA LYS A 89 -5.39 -7.49 -0.42
C LYS A 89 -6.23 -7.07 -1.64
N ALA A 90 -6.82 -5.89 -1.63
CA ALA A 90 -7.61 -5.37 -2.76
C ALA A 90 -6.80 -5.32 -4.07
N PHE A 91 -5.53 -4.90 -3.99
CA PHE A 91 -4.62 -4.90 -5.12
C PHE A 91 -4.36 -6.32 -5.66
N ARG A 92 -4.05 -7.30 -4.78
CA ARG A 92 -3.83 -8.71 -5.16
C ARG A 92 -5.07 -9.35 -5.76
N ASP A 93 -6.24 -9.00 -5.26
CA ASP A 93 -7.53 -9.49 -5.76
C ASP A 93 -7.94 -8.79 -7.08
N GLY A 94 -7.13 -7.85 -7.59
CA GLY A 94 -7.40 -7.15 -8.84
C GLY A 94 -8.57 -6.17 -8.76
N LYS A 95 -8.90 -5.68 -7.56
CA LYS A 95 -10.01 -4.75 -7.33
C LYS A 95 -9.62 -3.31 -7.67
N ASN A 96 -10.63 -2.49 -7.94
CA ASN A 96 -10.51 -1.04 -7.90
C ASN A 96 -10.74 -0.54 -6.46
N ILE A 97 -10.21 0.63 -6.12
CA ILE A 97 -10.38 1.22 -4.80
C ILE A 97 -11.12 2.55 -4.91
N ILE A 98 -12.16 2.72 -4.09
CA ILE A 98 -12.79 4.00 -3.81
C ILE A 98 -12.26 4.50 -2.47
N CYS A 99 -11.68 5.69 -2.45
CA CYS A 99 -11.43 6.45 -1.23
C CYS A 99 -12.56 7.47 -1.07
N GLN A 100 -13.33 7.36 0.00
CA GLN A 100 -14.44 8.27 0.27
C GLN A 100 -14.24 8.98 1.61
N CYS A 101 -14.53 10.28 1.65
CA CYS A 101 -14.72 11.04 2.90
C CYS A 101 -15.88 12.04 2.72
N GLU A 102 -16.15 12.90 3.70
CA GLU A 102 -17.27 13.83 3.67
C GLU A 102 -17.34 14.64 2.36
N TYR A 103 -16.28 15.39 2.06
CA TYR A 103 -16.22 16.24 0.87
C TYR A 103 -15.44 15.63 -0.29
N GLY A 104 -14.78 14.49 -0.09
CA GLY A 104 -13.96 13.86 -1.13
C GLY A 104 -12.71 14.66 -1.50
N GLN A 105 -12.14 15.40 -0.55
CA GLN A 105 -11.05 16.35 -0.82
C GLN A 105 -9.83 16.20 0.09
N SER A 106 -10.02 15.81 1.35
CA SER A 106 -8.96 15.82 2.36
C SER A 106 -8.44 14.41 2.68
N ARG A 107 -8.99 13.73 3.69
CA ARG A 107 -8.57 12.37 4.13
C ARG A 107 -8.59 11.34 3.00
N SER A 108 -9.67 11.30 2.22
CA SER A 108 -9.78 10.36 1.10
C SER A 108 -8.77 10.64 -0.02
N ALA A 109 -8.48 11.91 -0.29
CA ALA A 109 -7.47 12.29 -1.27
C ALA A 109 -6.05 11.97 -0.77
N GLY A 110 -5.75 12.21 0.51
CA GLY A 110 -4.47 11.82 1.13
C GLY A 110 -4.25 10.31 1.04
N CYS A 111 -5.27 9.51 1.36
CA CYS A 111 -5.22 8.06 1.22
C CYS A 111 -5.04 7.62 -0.25
N ALA A 112 -5.81 8.20 -1.18
CA ALA A 112 -5.68 7.89 -2.60
C ALA A 112 -4.28 8.22 -3.14
N ALA A 113 -3.73 9.37 -2.75
CA ALA A 113 -2.38 9.77 -3.10
C ALA A 113 -1.34 8.76 -2.59
N ALA A 114 -1.48 8.26 -1.35
CA ALA A 114 -0.58 7.26 -0.77
C ALA A 114 -0.61 5.94 -1.54
N ILE A 115 -1.81 5.46 -1.90
CA ILE A 115 -1.97 4.24 -2.70
C ILE A 115 -1.34 4.41 -4.08
N LEU A 116 -1.63 5.53 -4.77
CA LEU A 116 -1.08 5.80 -6.09
C LEU A 116 0.44 6.00 -6.06
N GLU A 117 0.97 6.59 -5.00
CA GLU A 117 2.42 6.71 -4.82
C GLU A 117 3.06 5.34 -4.62
N HIS A 118 2.51 4.52 -3.74
CA HIS A 118 3.06 3.20 -3.43
C HIS A 118 3.12 2.28 -4.66
N PHE A 119 1.99 2.13 -5.38
CA PHE A 119 1.91 1.18 -6.49
C PHE A 119 2.37 1.75 -7.83
N TYR A 120 2.31 3.08 -8.02
CA TYR A 120 2.48 3.69 -9.33
C TYR A 120 3.39 4.93 -9.35
N ARG A 121 3.94 5.38 -8.22
CA ARG A 121 4.78 6.59 -8.10
C ARG A 121 4.13 7.85 -8.68
N ARG A 122 2.81 7.95 -8.47
CA ARG A 122 1.95 9.00 -9.05
C ARG A 122 1.07 9.69 -8.00
N GLY A 123 1.46 9.65 -6.72
CA GLY A 123 0.72 10.36 -5.68
C GLY A 123 0.64 11.86 -5.93
N ILE A 124 1.68 12.42 -6.56
CA ILE A 124 1.76 13.84 -6.93
C ILE A 124 0.61 14.32 -7.82
N ASP A 125 0.00 13.44 -8.62
CA ASP A 125 -1.14 13.79 -9.47
C ASP A 125 -2.35 14.26 -8.65
N ILE A 126 -2.51 13.70 -7.44
CA ILE A 126 -3.60 14.10 -6.53
C ILE A 126 -3.28 15.44 -5.83
N PHE A 127 -2.01 15.67 -5.47
CA PHE A 127 -1.58 16.92 -4.83
C PHE A 127 -1.60 18.13 -5.78
N THR A 128 -1.48 17.89 -7.08
CA THR A 128 -1.45 18.96 -8.11
C THR A 128 -2.83 19.24 -8.72
N ASP A 129 -3.83 18.40 -8.45
CA ASP A 129 -5.21 18.64 -8.84
C ASP A 129 -5.90 19.58 -7.84
N TYR A 130 -6.28 20.77 -8.32
CA TYR A 130 -6.95 21.82 -7.54
C TYR A 130 -8.30 21.41 -6.93
N LYS A 131 -8.87 20.27 -7.33
CA LYS A 131 -10.07 19.72 -6.70
C LYS A 131 -9.79 19.22 -5.27
N TYR A 132 -8.55 18.81 -4.98
CA TYR A 132 -8.20 18.13 -3.74
C TYR A 132 -7.32 18.99 -2.83
N TYR A 133 -7.44 18.75 -1.52
CA TYR A 133 -6.60 19.30 -0.47
C TYR A 133 -6.07 18.14 0.37
N PRO A 134 -5.20 17.27 -0.19
CA PRO A 134 -4.92 15.97 0.41
C PRO A 134 -4.36 16.12 1.82
N ASN A 135 -4.97 15.43 2.80
CA ASN A 135 -4.48 15.44 4.17
C ASN A 135 -3.09 14.78 4.21
N GLN A 136 -2.06 15.57 4.51
CA GLN A 136 -0.67 15.10 4.50
C GLN A 136 -0.38 14.08 5.59
N VAL A 137 -1.04 14.19 6.75
CA VAL A 137 -0.87 13.24 7.85
C VAL A 137 -1.44 11.89 7.45
N VAL A 138 -2.66 11.85 6.91
CA VAL A 138 -3.26 10.60 6.40
C VAL A 138 -2.42 10.02 5.26
N TYR A 139 -1.94 10.86 4.32
CA TYR A 139 -1.05 10.41 3.25
C TYR A 139 0.17 9.68 3.82
N HIS A 140 0.92 10.31 4.72
CA HIS A 140 2.13 9.72 5.27
C HIS A 140 1.82 8.49 6.13
N LYS A 141 0.77 8.51 6.96
CA LYS A 141 0.38 7.34 7.76
C LYS A 141 0.07 6.12 6.91
N VAL A 142 -0.70 6.30 5.84
CA VAL A 142 -1.06 5.20 4.92
C VAL A 142 0.15 4.77 4.10
N PHE A 143 0.94 5.72 3.59
CA PHE A 143 2.13 5.41 2.80
C PHE A 143 3.18 4.66 3.64
N ASP A 144 3.52 5.14 4.83
CA ASP A 144 4.46 4.50 5.74
C ASP A 144 4.00 3.09 6.12
N ALA A 145 2.70 2.90 6.33
CA ALA A 145 2.12 1.58 6.63
C ALA A 145 2.19 0.65 5.42
N LEU A 146 1.87 1.13 4.21
CA LEU A 146 2.03 0.37 2.96
C LEU A 146 3.48 -0.03 2.72
N GLU A 147 4.41 0.89 2.97
CA GLU A 147 5.83 0.62 2.82
C GLU A 147 6.36 -0.34 3.87
N SER A 148 5.86 -0.27 5.11
CA SER A 148 6.21 -1.23 6.16
C SER A 148 5.60 -2.62 5.91
N ALA A 149 4.42 -2.69 5.30
CA ALA A 149 3.77 -3.94 4.92
C ALA A 149 4.40 -4.57 3.66
N ALA A 150 4.80 -3.74 2.69
CA ALA A 150 5.57 -4.16 1.52
C ALA A 150 7.00 -4.57 1.89
N PHE A 151 7.58 -3.89 2.89
CA PHE A 151 8.86 -4.20 3.51
C PHE A 151 8.68 -5.02 4.80
N GLN A 152 8.03 -6.18 4.69
CA GLN A 152 8.43 -7.27 5.57
C GLN A 152 9.78 -7.76 5.03
N PRO A 153 10.90 -7.69 5.78
CA PRO A 153 12.10 -8.38 5.36
C PRO A 153 11.70 -9.81 5.07
N THR A 154 11.69 -10.15 3.78
CA THR A 154 11.33 -11.50 3.36
C THR A 154 12.22 -12.47 4.14
N GLU A 155 11.76 -13.69 4.37
CA GLU A 155 12.61 -14.73 4.93
C GLU A 155 13.95 -14.83 4.17
N TYR A 156 13.96 -14.43 2.89
CA TYR A 156 15.14 -14.19 2.07
C TYR A 156 16.00 -12.99 2.48
N LEU A 157 15.45 -11.79 2.67
CA LEU A 157 16.22 -10.62 3.16
C LEU A 157 16.78 -10.88 4.57
N GLN A 158 16.03 -11.60 5.40
CA GLN A 158 16.48 -12.12 6.69
C GLN A 158 17.62 -13.15 6.51
N ARG A 159 17.50 -14.11 5.58
CA ARG A 159 18.57 -15.08 5.28
C ARG A 159 19.80 -14.43 4.64
N VAL A 160 19.66 -13.43 3.79
CA VAL A 160 20.78 -12.66 3.22
C VAL A 160 21.48 -11.88 4.33
N HIS A 161 20.72 -11.27 5.25
CA HIS A 161 21.23 -10.67 6.49
C HIS A 161 22.00 -11.71 7.34
N ASP A 162 21.40 -12.86 7.64
CA ASP A 162 21.99 -13.92 8.47
C ASP A 162 23.22 -14.59 7.82
N TYR A 163 23.20 -14.78 6.50
CA TYR A 163 24.31 -15.36 5.73
C TYR A 163 25.47 -14.38 5.57
N SER A 164 25.19 -13.08 5.49
CA SER A 164 26.23 -12.04 5.44
C SER A 164 26.91 -11.80 6.78
N GLY A 165 26.35 -12.32 7.88
CA GLY A 165 26.88 -12.20 9.24
C GLY A 165 26.99 -10.75 9.75
N THR A 166 26.43 -9.77 9.03
CA THR A 166 26.66 -8.36 9.33
C THR A 166 25.34 -7.62 9.53
N LYS A 167 25.19 -7.04 10.73
CA LYS A 167 24.01 -6.31 11.19
C LYS A 167 24.00 -4.92 10.55
N TYR A 168 23.44 -4.79 9.35
CA TYR A 168 23.37 -3.51 8.64
C TYR A 168 21.92 -3.06 8.44
N PRO A 169 21.63 -1.74 8.52
CA PRO A 169 20.31 -1.20 8.25
C PRO A 169 19.94 -1.40 6.77
N PHE A 170 18.73 -1.89 6.52
CA PHE A 170 18.23 -2.17 5.19
C PHE A 170 17.99 -0.88 4.39
N ASP A 171 18.92 -0.53 3.50
CA ASP A 171 18.76 0.58 2.55
C ASP A 171 17.84 0.14 1.39
N ARG A 172 16.64 0.71 1.36
CA ARG A 172 15.59 0.39 0.39
C ARG A 172 15.97 0.77 -1.04
N ASP A 173 16.55 1.94 -1.23
CA ASP A 173 16.91 2.45 -2.56
C ASP A 173 18.01 1.57 -3.16
N ALA A 174 18.96 1.14 -2.34
CA ALA A 174 19.97 0.17 -2.72
C ALA A 174 19.34 -1.16 -3.16
N ILE A 175 18.34 -1.67 -2.44
CA ILE A 175 17.67 -2.94 -2.77
C ILE A 175 16.85 -2.81 -4.06
N GLU A 176 16.07 -1.73 -4.20
CA GLU A 176 15.28 -1.47 -5.41
C GLU A 176 16.18 -1.26 -6.64
N GLU A 177 17.28 -0.50 -6.51
CA GLU A 177 18.28 -0.35 -7.58
C GLU A 177 18.91 -1.69 -7.96
N SER A 178 19.21 -2.52 -6.95
CA SER A 178 19.79 -3.85 -7.15
C SER A 178 18.83 -4.80 -7.87
N LEU A 179 17.55 -4.78 -7.49
CA LEU A 179 16.50 -5.55 -8.15
C LEU A 179 16.29 -5.06 -9.59
N ASN A 180 16.34 -3.75 -9.82
CA ASN A 180 16.18 -3.16 -11.16
C ASN A 180 17.28 -3.55 -12.16
N ARG A 181 18.43 -4.00 -11.67
CA ARG A 181 19.52 -4.55 -12.50
C ARG A 181 19.29 -6.00 -12.95
N LEU A 182 18.27 -6.67 -12.42
CA LEU A 182 17.88 -8.01 -12.85
C LEU A 182 17.00 -7.97 -14.10
N THR A 183 17.12 -8.99 -14.94
CA THR A 183 16.20 -9.20 -16.07
C THR A 183 14.79 -9.49 -15.58
N GLN A 184 13.78 -9.27 -16.43
CA GLN A 184 12.38 -9.52 -16.08
C GLN A 184 12.15 -10.97 -15.62
N THR A 185 12.73 -11.95 -16.31
CA THR A 185 12.65 -13.36 -15.93
C THR A 185 13.30 -13.64 -14.58
N GLU A 186 14.43 -13.00 -14.26
CA GLU A 186 15.09 -13.14 -12.95
C GLU A 186 14.22 -12.57 -11.82
N LYS A 187 13.60 -11.41 -12.04
CA LYS A 187 12.65 -10.81 -11.08
C LYS A 187 11.46 -11.71 -10.83
N GLU A 188 10.87 -12.26 -11.88
CA GLU A 188 9.70 -13.13 -11.75
C GLU A 188 10.03 -14.49 -11.11
N VAL A 189 11.17 -15.10 -11.46
CA VAL A 189 11.63 -16.34 -10.80
C VAL A 189 11.88 -16.10 -9.30
N LEU A 190 12.51 -14.98 -8.94
CA LEU A 190 12.66 -14.58 -7.54
C LEU A 190 11.32 -14.38 -6.85
N TYR A 191 10.38 -13.67 -7.49
CA TYR A 191 9.05 -13.42 -6.94
C TYR A 191 8.28 -14.73 -6.69
N LEU A 192 8.25 -15.63 -7.66
CA LEU A 192 7.53 -16.90 -7.53
C LEU A 192 8.13 -17.81 -6.46
N TYR A 193 9.47 -17.81 -6.36
CA TYR A 193 10.17 -18.62 -5.37
C TYR A 193 10.04 -18.06 -3.95
N LEU A 194 10.22 -16.74 -3.79
CA LEU A 194 10.30 -16.11 -2.47
C LEU A 194 8.96 -15.61 -1.94
N TRP A 195 8.10 -15.11 -2.83
CA TRP A 195 6.84 -14.46 -2.47
C TRP A 195 5.65 -15.40 -2.59
N GLU A 196 5.55 -16.16 -3.69
CA GLU A 196 4.51 -17.17 -3.85
C GLU A 196 4.87 -18.54 -3.24
N ARG A 197 6.10 -18.70 -2.75
CA ARG A 197 6.62 -19.96 -2.15
C ARG A 197 6.46 -21.18 -3.07
N ARG A 198 6.56 -20.99 -4.39
CA ARG A 198 6.50 -22.09 -5.35
C ARG A 198 7.79 -22.92 -5.31
N SER A 199 7.64 -24.23 -5.51
CA SER A 199 8.79 -25.13 -5.63
C SER A 199 9.60 -24.83 -6.90
N VAL A 200 10.90 -25.17 -6.87
CA VAL A 200 11.79 -25.07 -8.04
C VAL A 200 11.18 -25.78 -9.25
N LEU A 201 10.64 -26.98 -9.05
CA LEU A 201 9.95 -27.76 -10.08
C LEU A 201 8.76 -27.00 -10.68
N SER A 202 7.90 -26.41 -9.85
CA SER A 202 6.73 -25.65 -10.33
C SER A 202 7.13 -24.42 -11.16
N ILE A 203 8.24 -23.78 -10.78
CA ILE A 203 8.76 -22.62 -11.51
C ILE A 203 9.43 -23.09 -12.81
N ALA A 204 10.18 -24.18 -12.78
CA ALA A 204 10.82 -24.78 -13.94
C ALA A 204 9.76 -25.14 -15.01
N ASP A 205 8.67 -25.79 -14.60
CA ASP A 205 7.54 -26.11 -15.48
C ASP A 205 6.91 -24.85 -16.09
N LYS A 206 6.73 -23.79 -15.30
CA LYS A 206 6.12 -22.52 -15.77
C LYS A 206 6.95 -21.85 -16.87
N TYR A 207 8.28 -21.89 -16.78
CA TYR A 207 9.18 -21.24 -17.74
C TYR A 207 9.77 -22.18 -18.79
N GLY A 208 9.42 -23.47 -18.77
CA GLY A 208 10.01 -24.48 -19.65
C GLY A 208 11.53 -24.63 -19.43
N TYR A 209 11.99 -24.46 -18.20
CA TYR A 209 13.39 -24.56 -17.80
C TYR A 209 13.65 -25.87 -17.06
N SER A 210 14.92 -26.24 -16.92
CA SER A 210 15.31 -27.31 -15.99
C SER A 210 15.41 -26.76 -14.56
N ASP A 211 15.23 -27.63 -13.57
CA ASP A 211 15.43 -27.30 -12.15
C ASP A 211 16.80 -26.64 -11.92
N LEU A 212 17.86 -27.21 -12.52
CA LEU A 212 19.21 -26.68 -12.47
C LEU A 212 19.30 -25.25 -13.01
N ARG A 213 18.52 -24.92 -14.05
CA ARG A 213 18.50 -23.57 -14.62
C ARG A 213 17.84 -22.57 -13.67
N ILE A 214 16.76 -22.97 -12.98
CA ILE A 214 16.11 -22.15 -11.95
C ILE A 214 17.06 -21.93 -10.76
N GLU A 215 17.75 -22.97 -10.29
CA GLU A 215 18.74 -22.84 -9.22
C GLU A 215 19.90 -21.91 -9.60
N GLN A 216 20.39 -21.99 -10.84
CA GLN A 216 21.42 -21.09 -11.35
C GLN A 216 20.95 -19.62 -11.37
N ILE A 217 19.71 -19.37 -11.79
CA ILE A 217 19.08 -18.04 -11.78
C ILE A 217 19.00 -17.52 -10.35
N LEU A 218 18.43 -18.30 -9.42
CA LEU A 218 18.32 -17.92 -8.01
C LEU A 218 19.69 -17.64 -7.39
N SER A 219 20.69 -18.48 -7.67
CA SER A 219 22.06 -18.34 -7.17
C SER A 219 22.75 -17.08 -7.70
N LYS A 220 22.56 -16.77 -8.99
CA LYS A 220 23.08 -15.55 -9.62
C LYS A 220 22.43 -14.31 -9.00
N CYS A 221 21.10 -14.31 -8.87
CA CYS A 221 20.33 -13.24 -8.26
C CYS A 221 20.78 -12.95 -6.83
N HIS A 222 20.97 -13.98 -6.00
CA HIS A 222 21.49 -13.82 -4.63
C HIS A 222 22.86 -13.12 -4.61
N ARG A 223 23.81 -13.58 -5.42
CA ARG A 223 25.16 -12.99 -5.47
C ARG A 223 25.14 -11.55 -5.96
N GLN A 224 24.35 -11.26 -6.98
CA GLN A 224 24.21 -9.91 -7.52
C GLN A 224 23.59 -8.96 -6.51
N LEU A 225 22.49 -9.36 -5.86
CA LEU A 225 21.85 -8.57 -4.81
C LEU A 225 22.79 -8.31 -3.64
N ALA A 226 23.49 -9.33 -3.14
CA ALA A 226 24.46 -9.17 -2.07
C ALA A 226 25.61 -8.20 -2.45
N HIS A 227 26.12 -8.31 -3.68
CA HIS A 227 27.18 -7.42 -4.18
C HIS A 227 26.69 -5.97 -4.34
N TYR A 228 25.49 -5.77 -4.88
CA TYR A 228 24.95 -4.44 -5.12
C TYR A 228 24.61 -3.72 -3.82
N ILE A 229 23.98 -4.42 -2.86
CA ILE A 229 23.75 -3.92 -1.50
C ILE A 229 25.09 -3.53 -0.86
N ALA A 230 26.09 -4.42 -0.87
CA ALA A 230 27.41 -4.11 -0.33
C ALA A 230 28.12 -2.93 -1.02
N SER A 231 27.83 -2.67 -2.31
CA SER A 231 28.42 -1.56 -3.06
C SER A 231 27.72 -0.23 -2.83
N SER A 232 26.40 -0.23 -2.65
CA SER A 232 25.62 0.97 -2.35
C SER A 232 25.97 1.49 -0.96
N MET A 233 26.17 0.59 0.00
CA MET A 233 26.48 0.92 1.40
C MET A 233 27.94 1.36 1.64
N ARG A 234 28.78 1.37 0.61
CA ARG A 234 30.16 1.91 0.65
C ARG A 234 30.28 3.33 0.09
N ARG A 235 29.20 3.87 -0.46
CA ARG A 235 29.11 5.26 -0.93
C ARG A 235 28.53 6.13 0.17
#